data_AF-A0A9P0D8X1-F1
#
_entry.id   AF-A0A9P0D8X1-F1
#
_cell.length_a   1.000
_cell.length_b   1.000
_cell.length_c   1.000
_cell.angle_alpha   90.00
_cell.angle_beta   90.00
_cell.angle_gamma   90.00
#
_symmetry.space_group_name_H-M   'P 1'
#
loop_
_entity.id
_entity.type
_entity.pdbx_description
1 polymer ?
#
loop_
_entity_poly.entity_id
_entity_poly.type
_entity_poly.pdbx_seq_one_letter_code
_entity_poly.pdbx_strand_id
1 'polypeptide(L)'
;MTEIKQEVWCKFAKVYDPIKIGSIDGTDLEPHDRGIERAINSKYVPNRHIKGKPECTVFVSRLSYKTTKDTIKEVFSKYGKLRRFRLVRDIVTGMPKGYAFIEYESERSAEEAYRKANKINIDGSTIFVDFECERLLKEWKPRRLGGGFGGRKESGQLRFGGRDRPFKKPISLELKEEEEQRERLRRKTKREDKDFRDHRYGKKRQLSPGWRN
;
A
#
# COMPACT_ATOMS: atom_id res chain seq x y z
N MET A 1 -20.66 -13.35 27.34
CA MET A 1 -20.34 -12.03 26.78
C MET A 1 -18.97 -12.15 26.12
N THR A 2 -18.92 -12.27 24.80
CA THR A 2 -17.65 -12.35 24.06
C THR A 2 -17.00 -10.98 24.03
N GLU A 3 -15.85 -10.88 24.65
CA GLU A 3 -14.98 -9.71 24.69
C GLU A 3 -14.71 -9.25 23.24
N ILE A 4 -15.29 -8.11 22.84
CA ILE A 4 -15.02 -7.49 21.55
C ILE A 4 -13.63 -6.88 21.66
N LYS A 5 -12.59 -7.65 21.34
CA LYS A 5 -11.24 -7.12 21.17
C LYS A 5 -11.31 -6.07 20.06
N GLN A 6 -11.09 -4.80 20.41
CA GLN A 6 -10.90 -3.76 19.41
C GLN A 6 -9.79 -4.20 18.46
N GLU A 7 -10.14 -4.48 17.20
CA GLU A 7 -9.17 -4.87 16.19
C GLU A 7 -8.18 -3.72 16.01
N VAL A 8 -6.91 -3.96 16.36
CA VAL A 8 -5.85 -2.98 16.14
C VAL A 8 -5.74 -2.70 14.65
N TRP A 9 -5.95 -1.44 14.26
CA TRP A 9 -5.87 -1.01 12.87
C TRP A 9 -4.53 -1.45 12.23
N CYS A 10 -4.62 -2.09 11.07
CA CYS A 10 -3.47 -2.60 10.33
C CYS A 10 -3.38 -1.95 8.95
N LYS A 11 -2.17 -1.52 8.59
CA LYS A 11 -1.87 -0.91 7.30
C LYS A 11 -2.10 -1.86 6.10
N PHE A 12 -1.93 -3.16 6.33
CA PHE A 12 -2.08 -4.23 5.34
C PHE A 12 -3.22 -5.16 5.73
N ALA A 13 -3.94 -5.67 4.73
CA ALA A 13 -4.99 -6.64 4.92
C ALA A 13 -4.40 -7.98 5.37
N LYS A 14 -4.82 -8.47 6.54
CA LYS A 14 -4.48 -9.82 7.03
C LYS A 14 -5.35 -10.90 6.39
N VAL A 15 -6.59 -10.55 6.06
CA VAL A 15 -7.58 -11.40 5.40
C VAL A 15 -8.04 -10.68 4.13
N TYR A 16 -8.23 -11.44 3.05
CA TYR A 16 -8.75 -10.89 1.81
C TYR A 16 -10.27 -10.73 1.90
N ASP A 17 -10.75 -9.51 1.80
CA ASP A 17 -12.16 -9.17 1.72
C ASP A 17 -12.36 -8.16 0.58
N PRO A 18 -13.14 -8.49 -0.48
CA PRO A 18 -13.38 -7.59 -1.59
C PRO A 18 -13.91 -6.20 -1.20
N ILE A 19 -14.76 -6.13 -0.16
CA ILE A 19 -15.40 -4.88 0.29
C ILE A 19 -14.36 -4.01 0.97
N LYS A 20 -13.68 -4.56 1.98
CA LYS A 20 -12.62 -3.83 2.71
C LYS A 20 -11.50 -3.38 1.78
N ILE A 21 -11.13 -4.19 0.79
CA ILE A 21 -10.07 -3.86 -0.18
C ILE A 21 -10.54 -2.78 -1.16
N GLY A 22 -11.83 -2.60 -1.38
CA GLY A 22 -12.39 -1.44 -2.09
C GLY A 22 -12.27 -0.14 -1.29
N SER A 23 -12.34 -0.24 0.03
CA SER A 23 -12.25 0.89 0.96
C SER A 23 -10.82 1.41 1.12
N ILE A 24 -10.67 2.74 1.22
CA ILE A 24 -9.37 3.38 1.41
C ILE A 24 -8.77 3.10 2.79
N ASP A 25 -9.60 2.91 3.80
CA ASP A 25 -9.21 2.67 5.19
C ASP A 25 -9.62 1.27 5.71
N GLY A 26 -10.36 0.53 4.90
CA GLY A 26 -10.77 -0.85 5.19
C GLY A 26 -12.04 -0.95 6.04
N THR A 27 -12.82 0.13 6.14
CA THR A 27 -13.99 0.21 7.03
C THR A 27 -15.34 -0.02 6.35
N ASP A 28 -15.40 0.01 5.01
CA ASP A 28 -16.64 -0.20 4.27
C ASP A 28 -17.26 -1.55 4.60
N LEU A 29 -18.60 -1.56 4.72
CA LEU A 29 -19.41 -2.76 4.96
C LEU A 29 -20.19 -3.19 3.72
N GLU A 30 -20.49 -2.26 2.83
CA GLU A 30 -21.32 -2.47 1.65
C GLU A 30 -20.50 -2.30 0.37
N PRO A 31 -20.79 -3.09 -0.69
CA PRO A 31 -20.15 -2.93 -1.97
C PRO A 31 -20.61 -1.62 -2.64
N HIS A 32 -19.66 -0.71 -2.88
CA HIS A 32 -19.95 0.59 -3.51
C HIS A 32 -19.65 0.64 -5.02
N ASP A 33 -19.21 -0.48 -5.63
CA ASP A 33 -18.79 -0.53 -7.04
C ASP A 33 -19.01 -1.92 -7.65
N ARG A 34 -19.36 -1.96 -8.95
CA ARG A 34 -19.62 -3.20 -9.72
C ARG A 34 -18.47 -4.18 -9.72
N GLY A 35 -17.23 -3.70 -9.62
CA GLY A 35 -16.05 -4.54 -9.51
C GLY A 35 -15.95 -5.26 -8.17
N ILE A 36 -16.49 -4.69 -7.09
CA ILE A 36 -16.58 -5.34 -5.77
C ILE A 36 -17.70 -6.38 -5.80
N GLU A 37 -18.88 -6.02 -6.31
CA GLU A 37 -20.00 -6.96 -6.50
C GLU A 37 -19.58 -8.18 -7.33
N ARG A 38 -18.90 -7.94 -8.46
CA ARG A 38 -18.37 -9.02 -9.31
C ARG A 38 -17.39 -9.90 -8.55
N ALA A 39 -16.55 -9.31 -7.70
CA ALA A 39 -15.65 -10.09 -6.87
C ALA A 39 -16.48 -10.96 -5.91
N ILE A 40 -17.36 -10.39 -5.10
CA ILE A 40 -18.23 -11.12 -4.15
C ILE A 40 -18.93 -12.30 -4.83
N ASN A 41 -19.61 -12.06 -5.95
CA ASN A 41 -20.40 -13.06 -6.66
C ASN A 41 -19.58 -14.07 -7.48
N SER A 42 -18.27 -13.86 -7.63
CA SER A 42 -17.40 -14.79 -8.35
C SER A 42 -16.84 -15.89 -7.45
N LYS A 43 -16.72 -17.10 -8.02
CA LYS A 43 -15.97 -18.20 -7.43
C LYS A 43 -14.61 -18.31 -8.12
N TYR A 44 -13.54 -18.36 -7.33
CA TYR A 44 -12.20 -18.60 -7.84
C TYR A 44 -11.61 -19.84 -7.18
N VAL A 45 -11.07 -20.75 -8.00
CA VAL A 45 -10.34 -21.92 -7.53
C VAL A 45 -8.91 -21.80 -8.08
N PRO A 46 -7.91 -21.61 -7.22
CA PRO A 46 -6.51 -21.62 -7.61
C PRO A 46 -6.11 -22.92 -8.31
N ASN A 47 -5.06 -22.87 -9.13
CA ASN A 47 -4.59 -24.07 -9.81
C ASN A 47 -3.96 -25.05 -8.81
N ARG A 48 -4.63 -26.19 -8.60
CA ARG A 48 -4.23 -27.26 -7.66
C ARG A 48 -2.89 -27.92 -7.99
N HIS A 49 -2.42 -27.83 -9.25
CA HIS A 49 -1.18 -28.48 -9.68
C HIS A 49 0.09 -27.72 -9.25
N ILE A 50 -0.05 -26.51 -8.73
CA ILE A 50 1.10 -25.71 -8.29
C ILE A 50 1.57 -26.25 -6.93
N LYS A 51 2.60 -27.09 -6.98
CA LYS A 51 3.31 -27.60 -5.79
C LYS A 51 4.30 -26.55 -5.26
N GLY A 52 4.55 -26.53 -3.96
CA GLY A 52 5.54 -25.64 -3.34
C GLY A 52 4.95 -24.84 -2.18
N LYS A 53 5.82 -24.17 -1.41
CA LYS A 53 5.42 -23.35 -0.26
C LYS A 53 5.10 -21.93 -0.74
N PRO A 54 3.87 -21.42 -0.50
CA PRO A 54 3.51 -20.06 -0.91
C PRO A 54 4.29 -18.98 -0.14
N GLU A 55 4.74 -19.28 1.09
CA GLU A 55 5.59 -18.39 1.91
C GLU A 55 6.98 -18.19 1.28
N CYS A 56 7.47 -19.19 0.55
CA CYS A 56 8.72 -19.12 -0.20
C CYS A 56 8.56 -18.54 -1.61
N THR A 57 7.34 -18.16 -2.01
CA THR A 57 7.04 -17.73 -3.39
C THR A 57 6.76 -16.23 -3.45
N VAL A 58 7.55 -15.52 -4.25
CA VAL A 58 7.36 -14.08 -4.53
C VAL A 58 6.74 -13.87 -5.91
N PHE A 59 5.82 -12.90 -5.95
CA PHE A 59 5.22 -12.33 -7.14
C PHE A 59 6.03 -11.12 -7.59
N VAL A 60 6.45 -11.12 -8.86
CA VAL A 60 7.17 -10.02 -9.48
C VAL A 60 6.34 -9.50 -10.65
N SER A 61 6.09 -8.20 -10.72
CA SER A 61 5.30 -7.57 -11.78
C SER A 61 5.87 -6.25 -12.24
N ARG A 62 5.23 -5.65 -13.26
CA ARG A 62 5.73 -4.46 -13.96
C ARG A 62 7.08 -4.74 -14.63
N LEU A 63 7.28 -5.98 -15.08
CA LEU A 63 8.44 -6.34 -15.89
C LEU A 63 8.26 -5.78 -17.31
N SER A 64 9.36 -5.37 -17.93
CA SER A 64 9.35 -5.00 -19.35
C SER A 64 8.99 -6.20 -20.20
N TYR A 65 8.31 -5.98 -21.32
CA TYR A 65 8.04 -7.05 -22.30
C TYR A 65 9.31 -7.59 -22.96
N LYS A 66 10.41 -6.84 -22.88
CA LYS A 66 11.74 -7.25 -23.36
C LYS A 66 12.48 -8.12 -22.35
N THR A 67 12.06 -8.12 -21.08
CA THR A 67 12.78 -8.81 -20.01
C THR A 67 12.74 -10.31 -20.21
N THR A 68 13.92 -10.92 -20.22
CA THR A 68 14.07 -12.37 -20.41
C THR A 68 14.04 -13.11 -19.06
N LYS A 69 13.83 -14.43 -19.15
CA LYS A 69 13.91 -15.33 -17.99
C LYS A 69 15.29 -15.27 -17.33
N ASP A 70 16.35 -15.12 -18.11
CA ASP A 70 17.73 -15.19 -17.61
C ASP A 70 18.11 -13.90 -16.88
N THR A 71 17.71 -12.74 -17.39
CA THR A 71 17.86 -11.44 -16.70
C THR A 71 17.21 -11.47 -15.31
N ILE A 72 15.98 -11.97 -15.21
CA ILE A 72 15.27 -12.03 -13.91
C ILE A 72 15.96 -13.03 -12.98
N LYS A 73 16.35 -14.21 -13.49
CA LYS A 73 17.08 -15.19 -12.68
C LYS A 73 18.38 -14.61 -12.14
N GLU A 74 19.16 -13.91 -12.94
CA GLU A 74 20.42 -13.31 -12.52
C GLU A 74 20.20 -12.30 -11.39
N VAL A 75 19.20 -11.42 -11.55
CA VAL A 75 18.86 -10.42 -10.53
C VAL A 75 18.37 -11.09 -9.24
N PHE A 76 17.47 -12.06 -9.33
CA PHE A 76 16.82 -12.65 -8.15
C PHE A 76 17.64 -13.75 -7.47
N SER A 77 18.66 -14.32 -8.14
CA SER A 77 19.60 -15.26 -7.52
C SER A 77 20.46 -14.61 -6.44
N LYS A 78 20.60 -13.28 -6.46
CA LYS A 78 21.35 -12.51 -5.45
C LYS A 78 20.75 -12.59 -4.04
N TYR A 79 19.46 -12.88 -3.93
CA TYR A 79 18.74 -12.97 -2.65
C TYR A 79 18.67 -14.40 -2.11
N GLY A 80 19.03 -15.40 -2.91
CA GLY A 80 19.04 -16.80 -2.49
C GLY A 80 18.83 -17.77 -3.64
N LYS A 81 18.90 -19.06 -3.30
CA LYS A 81 18.79 -20.14 -4.27
C LYS A 81 17.35 -20.30 -4.76
N LEU A 82 17.19 -20.26 -6.08
CA LEU A 82 15.90 -20.39 -6.74
C LEU A 82 15.54 -21.87 -6.90
N ARG A 83 14.38 -22.26 -6.37
CA ARG A 83 13.81 -23.60 -6.52
C ARG A 83 13.00 -23.73 -7.81
N ARG A 84 12.15 -22.74 -8.10
CA ARG A 84 11.33 -22.72 -9.31
C ARG A 84 11.16 -21.29 -9.82
N PHE A 85 11.14 -21.15 -11.14
CA PHE A 85 10.90 -19.89 -11.82
C PHE A 85 9.84 -20.05 -12.90
N ARG A 86 8.84 -19.17 -12.91
CA ARG A 86 7.78 -19.13 -13.93
C ARG A 86 7.54 -17.70 -14.41
N LEU A 87 8.03 -17.38 -15.60
CA LEU A 87 7.62 -16.19 -16.33
C LEU A 87 6.27 -16.46 -17.01
N VAL A 88 5.27 -15.65 -16.69
CA VAL A 88 3.92 -15.88 -17.22
C VAL A 88 3.82 -15.26 -18.61
N ARG A 89 3.38 -16.09 -19.55
CA ARG A 89 3.20 -15.74 -20.96
C ARG A 89 1.74 -15.87 -21.34
N ASP A 90 1.35 -15.14 -22.37
CA ASP A 90 0.08 -15.37 -23.04
C ASP A 90 0.12 -16.71 -23.77
N ILE A 91 -0.97 -17.48 -23.67
CA ILE A 91 -1.06 -18.83 -24.23
C ILE A 91 -1.22 -18.75 -25.75
N VAL A 92 -1.85 -17.69 -26.27
CA VAL A 92 -2.12 -17.51 -27.69
C VAL A 92 -0.92 -16.87 -28.38
N THR A 93 -0.41 -15.75 -27.86
CA THR A 93 0.67 -14.99 -28.52
C THR A 93 2.08 -15.41 -28.11
N GLY A 94 2.23 -16.17 -27.02
CA GLY A 94 3.54 -16.54 -26.45
C GLY A 94 4.31 -15.38 -25.80
N MET A 95 3.80 -14.15 -25.91
CA MET A 95 4.43 -12.95 -25.37
C MET A 95 4.35 -12.92 -23.84
N PRO A 96 5.36 -12.35 -23.15
CA PRO A 96 5.34 -12.23 -21.69
C PRO A 96 4.20 -11.30 -21.25
N LYS A 97 3.50 -11.65 -20.16
CA LYS A 97 2.44 -10.81 -19.57
C LYS A 97 2.97 -9.72 -18.63
N GLY A 98 4.29 -9.59 -18.49
CA GLY A 98 4.94 -8.60 -17.62
C GLY A 98 4.92 -8.97 -16.12
N TYR A 99 4.73 -10.25 -15.78
CA TYR A 99 4.86 -10.75 -14.41
C TYR A 99 5.40 -12.19 -14.33
N ALA A 100 6.01 -12.52 -13.20
CA ALA A 100 6.62 -13.80 -12.92
C ALA A 100 6.39 -14.24 -11.47
N PHE A 101 6.53 -15.54 -11.24
CA PHE A 101 6.56 -16.13 -9.91
C PHE A 101 7.91 -16.81 -9.69
N ILE A 102 8.48 -16.58 -8.51
CA ILE A 102 9.80 -17.08 -8.14
C ILE A 102 9.66 -17.78 -6.78
N GLU A 103 9.90 -19.08 -6.75
CA GLU A 103 9.94 -19.89 -5.54
C GLU A 103 11.40 -20.06 -5.10
N TYR A 104 11.71 -19.64 -3.88
CA TYR A 104 13.01 -19.86 -3.24
C TYR A 104 13.05 -21.19 -2.51
N GLU A 105 14.26 -21.68 -2.23
CA GLU A 105 14.43 -22.83 -1.34
C GLU A 105 14.13 -22.50 0.14
N SER A 106 14.36 -21.24 0.54
CA SER A 106 14.15 -20.76 1.91
C SER A 106 13.18 -19.58 1.95
N GLU A 107 12.35 -19.54 2.99
CA GLU A 107 11.45 -18.42 3.29
C GLU A 107 12.24 -17.14 3.56
N ARG A 108 13.41 -17.24 4.22
CA ARG A 108 14.30 -16.10 4.46
C ARG A 108 14.74 -15.41 3.17
N SER A 109 15.03 -16.17 2.12
CA SER A 109 15.39 -15.62 0.81
C SER A 109 14.20 -14.94 0.13
N ALA A 110 13.00 -15.49 0.28
CA ALA A 110 11.78 -14.85 -0.19
C ALA A 110 11.51 -13.52 0.53
N GLU A 111 11.69 -13.48 1.86
CA GLU A 111 11.58 -12.25 2.65
C GLU A 111 12.65 -11.22 2.23
N GLU A 112 13.89 -11.66 2.01
CA GLU A 112 14.96 -10.76 1.57
C GLU A 112 14.67 -10.16 0.20
N ALA A 113 14.21 -10.97 -0.77
CA ALA A 113 13.77 -10.51 -2.08
C ALA A 113 12.57 -9.55 -1.94
N TYR A 114 11.59 -9.89 -1.10
CA TYR A 114 10.47 -9.01 -0.80
C TYR A 114 10.95 -7.64 -0.28
N ARG A 115 11.89 -7.61 0.67
CA ARG A 115 12.36 -6.34 1.27
C ARG A 115 13.23 -5.51 0.32
N LYS A 116 14.16 -6.15 -0.40
CA LYS A 116 15.22 -5.46 -1.14
C LYS A 116 14.96 -5.29 -2.64
N ALA A 117 14.20 -6.20 -3.27
CA ALA A 117 14.00 -6.18 -4.72
C ALA A 117 12.82 -5.30 -5.17
N ASN A 118 11.97 -4.84 -4.25
CA ASN A 118 10.83 -4.00 -4.62
C ASN A 118 11.30 -2.63 -5.12
N LYS A 119 10.75 -2.17 -6.26
CA LYS A 119 11.07 -0.89 -6.92
C LYS A 119 12.47 -0.76 -7.51
N ILE A 120 13.22 -1.84 -7.70
CA ILE A 120 14.45 -1.78 -8.50
C ILE A 120 14.09 -1.60 -9.99
N ASN A 121 15.05 -1.09 -10.78
CA ASN A 121 14.89 -0.94 -12.22
C ASN A 121 15.46 -2.15 -12.96
N ILE A 122 14.67 -2.76 -13.85
CA ILE A 122 15.09 -3.82 -14.77
C ILE A 122 14.61 -3.44 -16.17
N ASP A 123 15.53 -3.37 -17.13
CA ASP A 123 15.26 -3.02 -18.53
C ASP A 123 14.41 -1.73 -18.69
N GLY A 124 14.70 -0.73 -17.87
CA GLY A 124 13.99 0.56 -17.85
C GLY A 124 12.66 0.55 -17.10
N SER A 125 12.23 -0.59 -16.55
CA SER A 125 10.97 -0.73 -15.81
C SER A 125 11.20 -0.86 -14.30
N THR A 126 10.48 -0.06 -13.51
CA THR A 126 10.46 -0.19 -12.04
C THR A 126 9.57 -1.36 -11.63
N ILE A 127 10.18 -2.43 -11.15
CA ILE A 127 9.46 -3.66 -10.80
C ILE A 127 8.71 -3.53 -9.48
N PHE A 128 7.66 -4.32 -9.32
CA PHE A 128 6.94 -4.48 -8.06
C PHE A 128 7.08 -5.92 -7.56
N VAL A 129 7.45 -6.07 -6.28
CA VAL A 129 7.65 -7.38 -5.65
C VAL A 129 6.74 -7.51 -4.44
N ASP A 130 6.00 -8.61 -4.37
CA ASP A 130 5.10 -8.97 -3.26
C ASP A 130 5.15 -10.48 -3.02
N PHE A 131 4.53 -10.97 -1.95
CA PHE A 131 4.32 -12.40 -1.77
C PHE A 131 3.19 -12.93 -2.66
N GLU A 132 3.14 -14.24 -2.87
CA GLU A 132 2.07 -14.88 -3.64
C GLU A 132 0.72 -14.86 -2.89
N CYS A 133 -0.09 -13.83 -3.14
CA CYS A 133 -1.38 -13.68 -2.48
C CYS A 133 -2.40 -14.79 -2.80
N GLU A 134 -2.35 -15.39 -3.99
CA GLU A 134 -3.35 -16.37 -4.44
C GLU A 134 -3.46 -17.59 -3.52
N ARG A 135 -2.32 -18.10 -3.04
CA ARG A 135 -2.25 -19.26 -2.16
C ARG A 135 -2.12 -18.88 -0.68
N LEU A 136 -1.59 -17.69 -0.37
CA LEU A 136 -1.46 -17.21 1.02
C LEU A 136 -2.78 -16.71 1.61
N LEU A 137 -3.59 -15.98 0.83
CA LEU A 137 -4.80 -15.35 1.34
C LEU A 137 -6.03 -16.19 1.01
N LYS A 138 -6.77 -16.57 2.04
CA LYS A 138 -8.05 -17.27 1.90
C LYS A 138 -9.02 -16.41 1.09
N GLU A 139 -9.75 -17.05 0.17
CA GLU A 139 -10.75 -16.40 -0.70
C GLU A 139 -10.20 -15.29 -1.60
N TRP A 140 -8.89 -15.26 -1.84
CA TRP A 140 -8.29 -14.30 -2.75
C TRP A 140 -8.90 -14.38 -4.14
N LYS A 141 -9.25 -13.22 -4.72
CA LYS A 141 -9.83 -13.12 -6.06
C LYS A 141 -8.90 -12.34 -6.99
N PRO A 142 -8.62 -12.82 -8.21
CA PRO A 142 -7.81 -12.10 -9.18
C PRO A 142 -8.53 -10.89 -9.76
N ARG A 143 -7.76 -9.93 -10.31
CA ARG A 143 -8.29 -8.67 -10.89
C ARG A 143 -9.36 -8.88 -11.97
N ARG A 144 -9.23 -9.92 -12.80
CA ARG A 144 -10.23 -10.24 -13.84
C ARG A 144 -11.63 -10.46 -13.26
N LEU A 145 -11.70 -11.02 -12.05
CA LEU A 145 -12.95 -11.27 -11.33
C LEU A 145 -13.38 -10.09 -10.46
N GLY A 146 -12.73 -8.93 -10.55
CA GLY A 146 -13.10 -7.76 -9.76
C GLY A 146 -12.21 -7.49 -8.55
N GLY A 147 -11.51 -8.52 -8.08
CA GLY A 147 -10.65 -8.49 -6.91
C GLY A 147 -9.24 -7.94 -7.13
N GLY A 148 -8.27 -8.57 -6.46
CA GLY A 148 -6.84 -8.23 -6.46
C GLY A 148 -6.50 -7.02 -5.60
N PHE A 149 -5.20 -6.78 -5.42
CA PHE A 149 -4.67 -5.57 -4.79
C PHE A 149 -4.11 -4.59 -5.83
N GLY A 150 -4.15 -3.31 -5.48
CA GLY A 150 -3.58 -2.22 -6.25
C GLY A 150 -4.07 -2.14 -7.71
N GLY A 151 -3.20 -1.58 -8.55
CA GLY A 151 -3.47 -1.34 -9.97
C GLY A 151 -4.44 -0.17 -10.22
N ARG A 152 -4.54 0.22 -11.49
CA ARG A 152 -5.64 1.02 -12.03
C ARG A 152 -6.36 0.11 -13.02
N LYS A 153 -7.65 -0.14 -12.81
CA LYS A 153 -8.51 -0.57 -13.91
C LYS A 153 -8.73 0.64 -14.83
N GLU A 154 -9.10 0.40 -16.09
CA GLU A 154 -9.52 1.47 -17.00
C GLU A 154 -10.69 2.28 -16.41
N SER A 155 -11.54 1.62 -15.62
CA SER A 155 -12.61 2.27 -14.86
C SER A 155 -12.13 3.23 -13.76
N GLY A 156 -10.82 3.40 -13.56
CA GLY A 156 -10.23 4.24 -12.49
C GLY A 156 -10.30 3.61 -11.09
N GLN A 157 -10.94 2.46 -10.96
CA GLN A 157 -11.24 1.83 -9.67
C GLN A 157 -9.98 1.31 -8.98
N LEU A 158 -9.82 1.65 -7.70
CA LEU A 158 -8.63 1.39 -6.88
C LEU A 158 -8.87 0.29 -5.85
N ARG A 159 -7.79 -0.35 -5.40
CA ARG A 159 -7.80 -1.41 -4.39
C ARG A 159 -6.72 -1.13 -3.35
N PHE A 160 -7.03 -1.32 -2.08
CA PHE A 160 -6.21 -0.99 -0.92
C PHE A 160 -5.86 -2.23 -0.08
N GLY A 161 -5.20 -2.04 1.07
CA GLY A 161 -4.76 -3.13 1.95
C GLY A 161 -3.57 -3.95 1.45
N GLY A 162 -3.05 -3.68 0.24
CA GLY A 162 -1.86 -4.33 -0.30
C GLY A 162 -0.60 -3.51 -0.09
N ARG A 163 0.56 -4.06 -0.47
CA ARG A 163 1.85 -3.35 -0.34
C ARG A 163 1.94 -2.08 -1.17
N ASP A 164 1.41 -2.10 -2.40
CA ASP A 164 1.40 -0.96 -3.33
C ASP A 164 0.48 0.17 -2.83
N ARG A 165 -0.67 -0.21 -2.27
CA ARG A 165 -1.71 0.68 -1.77
C ARG A 165 -2.19 0.18 -0.40
N PRO A 166 -1.48 0.53 0.67
CA PRO A 166 -1.90 0.20 2.02
C PRO A 166 -3.18 0.97 2.40
N PHE A 167 -3.89 0.48 3.41
CA PHE A 167 -4.97 1.25 4.02
C PHE A 167 -4.44 2.55 4.61
N LYS A 168 -5.25 3.59 4.55
CA LYS A 168 -5.05 4.83 5.32
C LYS A 168 -5.70 4.68 6.68
N LYS A 169 -5.14 5.33 7.70
CA LYS A 169 -5.83 5.38 9.01
C LYS A 169 -7.16 6.11 8.80
N PRO A 170 -8.28 5.57 9.34
CA PRO A 170 -9.53 6.30 9.38
C PRO A 170 -9.31 7.68 9.98
N ILE A 171 -9.95 8.69 9.40
CA ILE A 171 -9.91 10.04 9.95
C ILE A 171 -10.76 10.00 11.22
N SER A 172 -10.13 10.02 12.40
CA SER A 172 -10.85 10.27 13.64
C SER A 172 -11.29 11.73 13.64
N LEU A 173 -12.61 11.95 13.59
CA LEU A 173 -13.19 13.28 13.64
C LEU A 173 -12.86 13.99 14.96
N GLU A 174 -12.88 13.24 16.06
CA GLU A 174 -12.49 13.72 17.40
C GLU A 174 -11.07 14.27 17.42
N LEU A 175 -10.09 13.50 16.91
CA LEU A 175 -8.69 13.96 16.83
C LEU A 175 -8.53 15.17 15.91
N LYS A 176 -9.33 15.25 14.84
CA LYS A 176 -9.31 16.40 13.93
C LYS A 176 -9.85 17.66 14.61
N GLU A 177 -10.94 17.53 15.38
CA GLU A 177 -11.49 18.62 16.17
C GLU A 177 -10.51 19.09 17.25
N GLU A 178 -9.86 18.16 17.95
CA GLU A 178 -8.80 18.47 18.93
C GLU A 178 -7.61 19.20 18.30
N GLU A 179 -7.14 18.74 17.13
CA GLU A 179 -6.03 19.36 16.41
C GLU A 179 -6.39 20.77 15.93
N GLU A 180 -7.61 20.97 15.41
CA GLU A 180 -8.14 22.29 15.04
C GLU A 180 -8.25 23.22 16.25
N GLN A 181 -8.76 22.73 17.39
CA GLN A 181 -8.81 23.52 18.62
C GLN A 181 -7.41 23.93 19.09
N ARG A 182 -6.45 23.00 19.04
CA ARG A 182 -5.05 23.27 19.39
C ARG A 182 -4.40 24.29 18.46
N GLU A 183 -4.69 24.23 17.17
CA GLU A 183 -4.17 25.20 16.20
C GLU A 183 -4.80 26.58 16.39
N ARG A 184 -6.12 26.64 16.68
CA ARG A 184 -6.80 27.89 17.06
C ARG A 184 -6.17 28.53 18.29
N LEU A 185 -5.91 27.74 19.34
CA LEU A 185 -5.21 28.20 20.55
C LEU A 185 -3.81 28.73 20.22
N ARG A 186 -3.02 28.01 19.41
CA ARG A 186 -1.69 28.46 18.95
C ARG A 186 -1.72 29.77 18.17
N ARG A 187 -2.75 29.99 17.35
CA ARG A 187 -2.92 31.24 16.60
C ARG A 187 -3.32 32.38 17.54
N LYS A 188 -4.13 32.12 18.56
CA LYS A 188 -4.54 33.09 19.58
C LYS A 188 -3.34 33.55 20.43
N THR A 189 -2.55 32.62 20.95
CA THR A 189 -1.36 32.96 21.75
C THR A 189 -0.33 33.75 20.96
N LYS A 190 -0.09 33.40 19.68
CA LYS A 190 0.79 34.19 18.81
C LYS A 190 0.32 35.62 18.58
N ARG A 191 -1.00 35.85 18.52
CA ARG A 191 -1.58 37.20 18.38
C ARG A 191 -1.40 37.98 19.68
N GLU A 192 -1.74 37.38 20.82
CA GLU A 192 -1.56 37.99 22.15
C GLU A 192 -0.09 38.35 22.43
N ASP A 193 0.86 37.47 22.10
CA ASP A 193 2.30 37.74 22.23
C ASP A 193 2.76 38.90 21.35
N LYS A 194 2.19 39.02 20.14
CA LYS A 194 2.49 40.14 19.23
C LYS A 194 1.93 41.45 19.79
N ASP A 195 0.68 41.46 20.22
CA ASP A 195 0.02 42.63 20.81
C ASP A 195 0.74 43.10 22.08
N PHE A 196 1.20 42.16 22.92
CA PHE A 196 1.99 42.47 24.11
C PHE A 196 3.37 43.07 23.77
N ARG A 197 4.04 42.55 22.73
CA ARG A 197 5.29 43.15 22.23
C ARG A 197 5.04 44.57 21.72
N ASP A 198 4.03 44.75 20.87
CA ASP A 198 3.69 46.05 20.27
C ASP A 198 3.32 47.09 21.33
N HIS A 199 2.55 46.71 22.36
CA HIS A 199 2.28 47.58 23.51
C HIS A 199 3.53 47.96 24.32
N ARG A 200 4.48 47.04 24.50
CA ARG A 200 5.74 47.32 25.21
C ARG A 200 6.62 48.31 24.44
N TYR A 201 6.68 48.20 23.11
CA TYR A 201 7.41 49.13 22.25
C TYR A 201 6.72 50.49 22.15
N GLY A 202 5.39 50.54 22.16
CA GLY A 202 4.61 51.78 22.18
C GLY A 202 4.82 52.60 23.47
N LYS A 203 4.88 51.96 24.63
CA LYS A 203 5.13 52.64 25.92
C LYS A 203 6.54 53.25 26.04
N LYS A 204 7.56 52.67 25.40
CA LYS A 204 8.93 53.24 25.41
C LYS A 204 9.07 54.54 24.60
N ARG A 205 8.20 54.80 23.63
CA ARG A 205 8.26 56.03 22.80
C ARG A 205 7.65 57.26 23.50
N GLN A 206 6.86 57.08 24.55
CA GLN A 206 6.22 58.21 25.26
C GLN A 206 6.98 58.70 26.50
N LEU A 207 8.10 58.06 26.87
CA LEU A 207 8.91 58.40 28.04
C LEU A 207 10.25 59.07 27.69
N SER A 208 10.41 59.60 26.48
CA SER A 208 11.61 60.37 26.10
C SER A 208 11.43 61.84 26.49
N PRO A 209 12.22 62.40 27.45
CA PRO A 209 12.15 63.82 27.77
C PRO A 209 12.62 64.63 26.57
N GLY A 210 11.77 65.53 26.09
CA GLY A 210 12.09 66.47 25.02
C GLY A 210 13.16 67.45 25.47
N TRP A 211 14.29 67.48 24.75
CA TRP A 211 15.24 68.57 24.84
C TRP A 211 14.59 69.80 24.18
N ARG A 212 14.23 70.80 25.00
CA ARG A 212 13.97 72.17 24.54
C ARG A 212 15.31 72.93 24.58
N ASN A 213 15.54 73.73 23.56
CA ASN A 213 16.60 74.74 23.48
C ASN A 213 16.49 75.78 24.59
#